data_AF-A0AAU8LYK2-F1
#
_entry.id   AF-A0AAU8LYK2-F1
#
_cell.length_a   1.000
_cell.length_b   1.000
_cell.length_c   1.000
_cell.angle_alpha   90.00
_cell.angle_beta   90.00
_cell.angle_gamma   90.00
#
_symmetry.space_group_name_H-M   'P 1'
#
loop_
_entity.id
_entity.type
_entity.pdbx_description
1 polymer ?
#
loop_
_entity_poly.entity_id
_entity_poly.type
_entity_poly.pdbx_seq_one_letter_code
_entity_poly.pdbx_strand_id
1 'polypeptide(L)'
;MRYKKAYPNAGAKYFSPLFPEGALHENEQNQNVMTDIKMDKLTKAYLDHGMISEEMTFFEKFVEGIDADEVEDYLVRIRKFSDEYIVNHFRFEEEEIFPLILKYGNEKEKKMVQMLKNDHVKILQKLDDFLKKVTSYGTHPSEEEIEEIMHSSRELLEMVLLHARKEDAHLFPNL
;
A
#
# COMPACT_ATOMS: atom_id res chain seq x y z
N MET A 1 -66.64 -33.32 33.72
CA MET A 1 -66.50 -34.77 34.00
C MET A 1 -65.05 -35.04 34.41
N ARG A 2 -64.84 -35.57 35.62
CA ARG A 2 -63.53 -35.99 36.15
C ARG A 2 -63.25 -37.42 35.71
N TYR A 3 -62.02 -37.73 35.30
CA TYR A 3 -61.38 -39.00 35.66
C TYR A 3 -59.89 -38.78 35.93
N LYS A 4 -59.49 -39.16 37.15
CA LYS A 4 -58.11 -39.33 37.63
C LYS A 4 -57.70 -40.79 37.43
N LYS A 5 -56.40 -41.03 37.22
CA LYS A 5 -55.51 -42.09 37.77
C LYS A 5 -54.36 -42.33 36.78
N ALA A 6 -53.16 -42.76 37.10
CA ALA A 6 -52.28 -42.80 38.28
C ALA A 6 -51.00 -43.52 37.77
N TYR A 7 -49.83 -43.10 38.22
CA TYR A 7 -48.50 -43.66 37.87
C TYR A 7 -48.30 -45.10 38.39
N PRO A 8 -47.22 -45.79 37.98
CA PRO A 8 -46.11 -45.89 38.93
C PRO A 8 -44.70 -45.64 38.35
N ASN A 9 -43.88 -45.13 39.26
CA ASN A 9 -42.44 -44.93 39.25
C ASN A 9 -41.66 -46.25 39.13
N ALA A 10 -40.55 -46.25 38.41
CA ALA A 10 -39.36 -47.04 38.76
C ALA A 10 -38.10 -46.50 38.04
N GLY A 11 -37.05 -46.19 38.80
CA GLY A 11 -35.67 -46.24 38.32
C GLY A 11 -34.97 -44.90 38.06
N ALA A 12 -34.46 -44.28 39.13
CA ALA A 12 -33.49 -43.20 39.05
C ALA A 12 -32.11 -43.69 38.54
N LYS A 13 -31.45 -42.93 37.66
CA LYS A 13 -29.99 -42.68 37.69
C LYS A 13 -29.69 -41.29 37.07
N TYR A 14 -28.85 -40.55 37.77
CA TYR A 14 -28.33 -39.20 37.48
C TYR A 14 -27.58 -39.13 36.13
N PHE A 15 -27.63 -37.99 35.43
CA PHE A 15 -26.46 -37.23 34.92
C PHE A 15 -26.91 -35.91 34.22
N SER A 16 -26.06 -34.89 34.35
CA SER A 16 -26.16 -33.45 34.03
C SER A 16 -26.53 -33.03 32.58
N PRO A 17 -26.90 -31.74 32.35
CA PRO A 17 -27.36 -31.25 31.05
C PRO A 17 -26.21 -30.98 30.08
N LEU A 18 -26.32 -31.53 28.87
CA LEU A 18 -25.48 -31.17 27.74
C LEU A 18 -25.94 -29.82 27.17
N PHE A 19 -25.17 -28.77 27.45
CA PHE A 19 -25.09 -27.61 26.57
C PHE A 19 -24.36 -28.02 25.28
N PRO A 20 -24.75 -27.56 24.09
CA PRO A 20 -23.95 -27.76 22.90
C PRO A 20 -22.71 -26.84 22.97
N GLU A 21 -21.56 -27.42 23.27
CA GLU A 21 -20.25 -26.85 22.95
C GLU A 21 -20.11 -26.79 21.42
N GLY A 22 -20.06 -25.58 20.88
CA GLY A 22 -19.88 -25.41 19.42
C GLY A 22 -19.70 -23.99 18.91
N ALA A 23 -19.85 -22.94 19.74
CA ALA A 23 -19.88 -21.55 19.26
C ALA A 23 -18.61 -20.73 19.56
N LEU A 24 -17.48 -21.35 19.93
CA LEU A 24 -16.27 -20.62 20.34
C LEU A 24 -15.05 -20.76 19.41
N HIS A 25 -15.05 -21.67 18.43
CA HIS A 25 -13.86 -21.91 17.59
C HIS A 25 -13.85 -21.20 16.22
N GLU A 26 -14.96 -20.64 15.75
CA GLU A 26 -15.00 -19.93 14.45
C GLU A 26 -14.47 -18.49 14.51
N ASN A 27 -14.45 -17.86 15.70
CA ASN A 27 -14.01 -16.48 15.87
C ASN A 27 -12.48 -16.33 15.92
N GLU A 28 -11.77 -17.28 16.52
CA GLU A 28 -10.30 -17.22 16.63
C GLU A 28 -9.60 -17.53 15.30
N GLN A 29 -10.12 -18.48 14.52
CA GLN A 29 -9.56 -18.80 13.20
C GLN A 29 -9.75 -17.66 12.20
N ASN A 30 -10.91 -16.99 12.19
CA ASN A 30 -11.14 -15.83 11.34
C ASN A 30 -10.29 -14.63 11.76
N GLN A 31 -10.06 -14.42 13.06
CA GLN A 31 -9.16 -13.35 13.52
C GLN A 31 -7.73 -13.60 13.08
N ASN A 32 -7.22 -14.84 13.21
CA ASN A 32 -5.85 -15.19 12.81
C ASN A 32 -5.61 -14.99 11.30
N VAL A 33 -6.53 -15.44 10.45
CA VAL A 33 -6.43 -15.27 8.99
C VAL A 33 -6.45 -13.79 8.59
N MET A 34 -7.25 -12.97 9.28
CA MET A 34 -7.33 -11.54 9.00
C MET A 34 -6.07 -10.78 9.46
N THR A 35 -5.42 -11.21 10.54
CA THR A 35 -4.11 -10.69 10.96
C THR A 35 -3.01 -11.08 10.00
N ASP A 36 -3.00 -12.32 9.50
CA ASP A 36 -1.98 -12.80 8.55
C ASP A 36 -2.06 -12.06 7.21
N ILE A 37 -3.28 -11.89 6.66
CA ILE A 37 -3.50 -11.11 5.42
C ILE A 37 -3.05 -9.65 5.59
N LYS A 38 -3.30 -9.06 6.76
CA LYS A 38 -2.89 -7.69 7.05
C LYS A 38 -1.36 -7.58 7.09
N MET A 39 -0.67 -8.52 7.75
CA MET A 39 0.79 -8.52 7.82
C MET A 39 1.42 -8.71 6.44
N ASP A 40 0.93 -9.65 5.63
CA ASP A 40 1.47 -9.88 4.27
C ASP A 40 1.37 -8.64 3.38
N LYS A 41 0.24 -7.93 3.43
CA LYS A 41 0.04 -6.70 2.64
C LYS A 41 0.95 -5.56 3.10
N LEU A 42 1.13 -5.41 4.41
CA LEU A 42 2.03 -4.41 4.98
C LEU A 42 3.49 -4.71 4.67
N THR A 43 3.91 -5.98 4.75
CA THR A 43 5.25 -6.41 4.36
C THR A 43 5.50 -6.16 2.88
N LYS A 44 4.51 -6.39 2.00
CA LYS A 44 4.64 -6.03 0.58
C LYS A 44 4.88 -4.52 0.39
N ALA A 45 4.11 -3.66 1.05
CA ALA A 45 4.28 -2.21 0.95
C ALA A 45 5.71 -1.79 1.36
N TYR A 46 6.20 -2.32 2.48
CA TYR A 46 7.56 -2.07 2.95
C TYR A 46 8.64 -2.55 1.97
N LEU A 47 8.49 -3.74 1.39
CA LEU A 47 9.44 -4.25 0.39
C LEU A 47 9.43 -3.40 -0.89
N ASP A 48 8.26 -2.92 -1.31
CA ASP A 48 8.15 -2.02 -2.46
C ASP A 48 8.92 -0.70 -2.20
N HIS A 49 8.91 -0.15 -0.97
CA HIS A 49 9.73 1.03 -0.62
C HIS A 49 11.24 0.77 -0.76
N GLY A 50 11.69 -0.43 -0.39
CA GLY A 50 13.07 -0.86 -0.60
C GLY A 50 13.44 -0.87 -2.07
N MET A 51 12.60 -1.46 -2.92
CA MET A 51 12.83 -1.47 -4.37
C MET A 51 12.78 -0.07 -4.99
N ILE A 52 11.83 0.77 -4.55
CA ILE A 52 11.76 2.18 -4.97
C ILE A 52 13.10 2.86 -4.64
N SER A 53 13.61 2.70 -3.42
CA SER A 53 14.88 3.31 -3.01
C SER A 53 16.09 2.82 -3.84
N GLU A 54 16.12 1.54 -4.20
CA GLU A 54 17.17 0.97 -5.05
C GLU A 54 17.12 1.50 -6.48
N GLU A 55 15.95 1.45 -7.12
CA GLU A 55 15.73 1.98 -8.48
C GLU A 55 16.01 3.49 -8.52
N MET A 56 15.65 4.21 -7.46
CA MET A 56 15.96 5.63 -7.34
C MET A 56 17.46 5.93 -7.28
N THR A 57 18.24 5.09 -6.59
CA THR A 57 19.71 5.20 -6.58
C THR A 57 20.29 4.96 -7.98
N PHE A 58 19.64 4.11 -8.78
CA PHE A 58 20.00 3.92 -10.18
C PHE A 58 19.67 5.16 -11.02
N PHE A 59 18.47 5.75 -10.86
CA PHE A 59 18.08 6.96 -11.58
C PHE A 59 18.94 8.17 -11.22
N GLU A 60 19.30 8.38 -9.94
CA GLU A 60 20.21 9.46 -9.54
C GLU A 60 21.55 9.38 -10.29
N LYS A 61 22.14 8.19 -10.39
CA LYS A 61 23.38 7.96 -11.15
C LYS A 61 23.21 8.14 -12.66
N PHE A 62 22.04 7.79 -13.19
CA PHE A 62 21.74 7.91 -14.61
C PHE A 62 21.54 9.38 -15.03
N VAL A 63 20.95 10.18 -14.13
CA VAL A 63 20.66 11.62 -14.32
C VAL A 63 21.93 12.49 -14.24
N GLU A 64 23.08 11.93 -13.86
CA GLU A 64 24.37 12.63 -13.80
C GLU A 64 25.15 12.63 -15.14
N GLY A 65 24.68 11.98 -16.19
CA GLY A 65 25.46 11.87 -17.44
C GLY A 65 24.72 11.34 -18.66
N ILE A 66 23.51 11.83 -18.95
CA ILE A 66 22.77 11.46 -20.16
C ILE A 66 23.41 12.11 -21.40
N ASP A 67 23.81 11.29 -22.36
CA ASP A 67 24.10 11.72 -23.73
C ASP A 67 22.77 11.99 -24.47
N ALA A 68 22.74 12.99 -25.36
CA ALA A 68 21.55 13.35 -26.12
C ALA A 68 20.97 12.16 -26.91
N ASP A 69 21.86 11.24 -27.34
CA ASP A 69 21.51 10.02 -28.06
C ASP A 69 20.88 8.92 -27.16
N GLU A 70 21.00 9.03 -25.82
CA GLU A 70 20.46 8.07 -24.84
C GLU A 70 19.15 8.54 -24.17
N VAL A 71 18.66 9.74 -24.52
CA VAL A 71 17.48 10.31 -23.89
C VAL A 71 16.25 9.44 -24.09
N GLU A 72 16.04 8.85 -25.28
CA GLU A 72 14.87 8.00 -25.53
C GLU A 72 14.83 6.76 -24.62
N ASP A 73 15.97 6.08 -24.44
CA ASP A 73 16.11 4.93 -23.55
C ASP A 73 15.85 5.33 -22.08
N TYR A 74 16.36 6.49 -21.66
CA TYR A 74 16.06 7.05 -20.35
C TYR A 74 14.55 7.30 -20.17
N LEU A 75 13.90 7.88 -21.16
CA LEU A 75 12.47 8.19 -21.12
C LEU A 75 11.58 6.94 -21.08
N VAL A 76 12.00 5.87 -21.74
CA VAL A 76 11.32 4.57 -21.63
C VAL A 76 11.45 4.02 -20.21
N ARG A 77 12.64 4.09 -19.61
CA ARG A 77 12.87 3.61 -18.24
C ARG A 77 12.11 4.43 -17.20
N ILE A 78 12.11 5.75 -17.29
CA ILE A 78 11.39 6.60 -16.33
C ILE A 78 9.87 6.38 -16.42
N ARG A 79 9.32 6.17 -17.63
CA ARG A 79 7.90 5.81 -17.81
C ARG A 79 7.59 4.48 -17.15
N LYS A 80 8.40 3.46 -17.42
CA LYS A 80 8.23 2.14 -16.81
C LYS A 80 8.30 2.23 -15.28
N PHE A 81 9.30 2.93 -14.74
CA PHE A 81 9.43 3.17 -13.31
C PHE A 81 8.20 3.86 -12.73
N SER A 82 7.73 4.91 -13.39
CA SER A 82 6.56 5.68 -12.96
C SER A 82 5.30 4.82 -12.88
N ASP A 83 5.03 4.02 -13.91
CA ASP A 83 3.86 3.14 -13.94
C ASP A 83 3.97 2.01 -12.92
N GLU A 84 5.11 1.32 -12.89
CA GLU A 84 5.29 0.13 -12.06
C GLU A 84 5.45 0.43 -10.58
N TYR A 85 6.18 1.50 -10.23
CA TYR A 85 6.61 1.75 -8.86
C TYR A 85 5.96 2.95 -8.19
N ILE A 86 5.44 3.93 -8.95
CA ILE A 86 4.71 5.06 -8.36
C ILE A 86 3.21 4.79 -8.45
N VAL A 87 2.68 4.68 -9.68
CA VAL A 87 1.22 4.59 -9.90
C VAL A 87 0.64 3.32 -9.31
N ASN A 88 1.24 2.16 -9.60
CA ASN A 88 0.73 0.89 -9.07
C ASN A 88 0.91 0.77 -7.55
N HIS A 89 1.97 1.36 -6.99
CA HIS A 89 2.21 1.36 -5.55
C HIS A 89 1.13 2.19 -4.84
N PHE A 90 0.91 3.45 -5.26
CA PHE A 90 -0.15 4.29 -4.68
C PHE A 90 -1.53 3.67 -4.84
N ARG A 91 -1.82 3.03 -5.98
CA ARG A 91 -3.08 2.30 -6.16
C ARG A 91 -3.23 1.17 -5.15
N PHE A 92 -2.18 0.35 -4.98
CA PHE A 92 -2.19 -0.73 -3.99
C PHE A 92 -2.41 -0.18 -2.58
N GLU A 93 -1.74 0.91 -2.20
CA GLU A 93 -1.94 1.50 -0.88
C GLU A 93 -3.35 2.04 -0.68
N GLU A 94 -3.88 2.77 -1.65
CA GLU A 94 -5.21 3.37 -1.56
C GLU A 94 -6.34 2.34 -1.57
N GLU A 95 -6.19 1.24 -2.31
CA GLU A 95 -7.18 0.18 -2.46
C GLU A 95 -7.09 -0.86 -1.32
N GLU A 96 -5.88 -1.15 -0.83
CA GLU A 96 -5.64 -2.30 0.05
C GLU A 96 -5.12 -1.92 1.45
N ILE A 97 -4.23 -0.93 1.57
CA ILE A 97 -3.54 -0.61 2.83
C ILE A 97 -4.30 0.45 3.62
N PHE A 98 -4.50 1.63 3.03
CA PHE A 98 -5.16 2.76 3.66
C PHE A 98 -6.56 2.42 4.18
N PRO A 99 -7.41 1.63 3.50
CA PRO A 99 -8.69 1.22 4.05
C PRO A 99 -8.57 0.42 5.35
N LEU A 100 -7.54 -0.43 5.47
CA LEU A 100 -7.28 -1.18 6.70
C LEU A 100 -6.84 -0.25 7.83
N ILE A 101 -5.96 0.72 7.54
CA ILE A 101 -5.52 1.71 8.52
C ILE A 101 -6.68 2.61 8.94
N LEU A 102 -7.55 3.02 8.02
CA LEU A 102 -8.72 3.82 8.34
C LEU A 102 -9.73 3.06 9.22
N LYS A 103 -9.84 1.75 9.03
CA LYS A 103 -10.75 0.89 9.80
C LYS A 103 -10.23 0.56 11.20
N TYR A 104 -8.93 0.30 11.33
CA TYR A 104 -8.34 -0.28 12.55
C TYR A 104 -7.30 0.60 13.24
N GLY A 105 -6.79 1.63 12.57
CA GLY A 105 -5.77 2.51 13.09
C GLY A 105 -6.30 3.53 14.10
N ASN A 106 -5.39 4.14 14.82
CA ASN A 106 -5.68 5.25 15.73
C ASN A 106 -5.85 6.58 14.97
N GLU A 107 -6.32 7.63 15.67
CA GLU A 107 -6.58 8.93 15.04
C GLU A 107 -5.34 9.60 14.43
N LYS A 108 -4.14 9.31 14.93
CA LYS A 108 -2.89 9.81 14.35
C LYS A 108 -2.63 9.14 12.99
N GLU A 109 -2.76 7.82 12.93
CA GLU A 109 -2.60 7.04 11.69
C GLU A 109 -3.63 7.42 10.64
N LYS A 110 -4.90 7.62 11.03
CA LYS A 110 -5.94 8.08 10.08
C LYS A 110 -5.64 9.45 9.49
N LYS A 111 -5.16 10.39 10.31
CA LYS A 111 -4.72 11.71 9.83
C LYS A 111 -3.51 11.60 8.91
N MET A 112 -2.59 10.68 9.20
CA MET A 112 -1.44 10.38 8.34
C MET A 112 -1.90 9.90 6.97
N VAL A 113 -2.82 8.92 6.91
CA VAL A 113 -3.40 8.44 5.63
C VAL A 113 -3.98 9.60 4.81
N GLN A 114 -4.71 10.53 5.42
CA GLN A 114 -5.25 11.67 4.68
C GLN A 114 -4.17 12.59 4.12
N MET A 115 -3.07 12.78 4.85
CA MET A 115 -1.93 13.56 4.37
C MET A 115 -1.21 12.84 3.22
N LEU A 116 -1.02 11.52 3.33
CA LEU A 116 -0.36 10.69 2.31
C LEU A 116 -1.15 10.65 1.01
N LYS A 117 -2.49 10.51 1.08
CA LYS A 117 -3.36 10.67 -0.10
C LYS A 117 -3.21 12.02 -0.79
N ASN A 118 -3.03 13.10 -0.02
CA ASN A 118 -2.77 14.42 -0.62
C ASN A 118 -1.38 14.49 -1.26
N ASP A 119 -0.39 13.78 -0.71
CA ASP A 119 0.93 13.66 -1.32
C ASP A 119 0.85 12.85 -2.64
N HIS A 120 0.07 11.75 -2.70
CA HIS A 120 -0.17 11.00 -3.95
C HIS A 120 -0.69 11.91 -5.06
N VAL A 121 -1.72 12.70 -4.77
CA VAL A 121 -2.30 13.63 -5.76
C VAL A 121 -1.24 14.58 -6.31
N LYS A 122 -0.40 15.16 -5.45
CA LYS A 122 0.66 16.08 -5.87
C LYS A 122 1.74 15.40 -6.70
N ILE A 123 2.17 14.21 -6.28
CA ILE A 123 3.20 13.42 -6.98
C ILE A 123 2.68 13.00 -8.35
N LEU A 124 1.44 12.51 -8.43
CA LEU A 124 0.83 12.11 -9.70
C LEU A 124 0.62 13.31 -10.64
N GLN A 125 0.27 14.49 -10.13
CA GLN A 125 0.22 15.72 -10.93
C GLN A 125 1.60 16.09 -11.46
N LYS A 126 2.64 16.08 -10.62
CA LYS A 126 4.03 16.36 -11.02
C LYS A 126 4.52 15.36 -12.07
N LEU A 127 4.18 14.09 -11.92
CA LEU A 127 4.49 13.03 -12.88
C LEU A 127 3.80 13.28 -14.23
N ASP A 128 2.51 13.59 -14.24
CA ASP A 128 1.77 13.90 -15.47
C ASP A 128 2.34 15.12 -16.19
N ASP A 129 2.67 16.19 -15.45
CA ASP A 129 3.33 17.37 -15.99
C ASP A 129 4.71 17.05 -16.57
N PHE A 130 5.51 16.23 -15.87
CA PHE A 130 6.80 15.76 -16.34
C PHE A 130 6.67 14.98 -17.65
N LEU A 131 5.76 14.00 -17.73
CA LEU A 131 5.56 13.18 -18.91
C LEU A 131 5.07 14.00 -20.11
N LYS A 132 4.18 14.98 -19.89
CA LYS A 132 3.75 15.92 -20.93
C LYS A 132 4.90 16.77 -21.44
N LYS A 133 5.69 17.33 -20.51
CA LYS A 133 6.85 18.17 -20.83
C LYS A 133 7.87 17.41 -21.66
N VAL A 134 8.26 16.21 -21.20
CA VAL A 134 9.11 15.27 -21.94
C VAL A 134 8.58 15.00 -23.35
N THR A 135 7.28 14.69 -23.47
CA THR A 135 6.67 14.36 -24.76
C THR A 135 6.69 15.56 -25.73
N SER A 136 6.68 16.78 -25.19
CA SER A 136 6.68 18.01 -26.00
C SER A 136 8.01 18.30 -26.70
N TYR A 137 9.13 17.78 -26.18
CA TYR A 137 10.47 18.01 -26.75
C TYR A 137 10.77 17.15 -28.00
N GLY A 138 9.95 16.13 -28.27
CA GLY A 138 10.16 15.24 -29.41
C GLY A 138 11.37 14.33 -29.24
N THR A 139 11.86 13.78 -30.36
CA THR A 139 12.89 12.72 -30.37
C THR A 139 14.33 13.21 -30.14
N HIS A 140 14.58 14.52 -30.24
CA HIS A 140 15.94 15.09 -30.18
C HIS A 140 15.92 16.39 -29.37
N PRO A 141 15.80 16.30 -28.04
CA PRO A 141 15.80 17.48 -27.17
C PRO A 141 17.16 18.20 -27.22
N SER A 142 17.12 19.52 -27.09
CA SER A 142 18.31 20.36 -26.91
C SER A 142 18.95 20.15 -25.54
N GLU A 143 20.20 20.59 -25.36
CA GLU A 143 20.91 20.51 -24.08
C GLU A 143 20.12 21.17 -22.93
N GLU A 144 19.53 22.34 -23.16
CA GLU A 144 18.68 23.03 -22.16
C GLU A 144 17.44 22.19 -21.80
N GLU A 145 16.80 21.56 -22.79
CA GLU A 145 15.65 20.68 -22.55
C GLU A 145 16.06 19.42 -21.79
N ILE A 146 17.24 18.84 -22.09
CA ILE A 146 17.80 17.71 -21.34
C ILE A 146 18.03 18.13 -19.87
N GLU A 147 18.64 19.28 -19.62
CA GLU A 147 18.83 19.79 -18.25
C GLU A 147 17.48 19.96 -17.51
N GLU A 148 16.45 20.45 -18.20
CA GLU A 148 15.11 20.58 -17.62
C GLU A 148 14.46 19.22 -17.32
N ILE A 149 14.62 18.22 -18.18
CA ILE A 149 14.17 16.84 -17.92
C ILE A 149 14.87 16.30 -16.68
N MET A 150 16.20 16.46 -16.61
CA MET A 150 17.02 16.01 -15.48
C MET A 150 16.57 16.65 -14.18
N HIS A 151 16.42 17.97 -14.16
CA HIS A 151 15.95 18.71 -13.00
C HIS A 151 14.56 18.25 -12.55
N SER A 152 13.59 18.19 -13.47
CA SER A 152 12.23 17.77 -13.14
C SER A 152 12.15 16.31 -12.67
N SER A 153 13.03 15.43 -13.17
CA SER A 153 13.11 14.05 -12.68
C SER A 153 13.59 14.01 -11.22
N ARG A 154 14.62 14.79 -10.87
CA ARG A 154 15.14 14.86 -9.49
C ARG A 154 14.08 15.35 -8.51
N GLU A 155 13.32 16.37 -8.89
CA GLU A 155 12.22 16.87 -8.05
C GLU A 155 11.14 15.80 -7.83
N LEU A 156 10.73 15.09 -8.89
CA LEU A 156 9.74 14.01 -8.77
C LEU A 156 10.25 12.90 -7.86
N LEU A 157 11.50 12.48 -8.06
CA LEU A 157 12.18 11.48 -7.27
C LEU A 157 12.23 11.88 -5.79
N GLU A 158 12.68 13.10 -5.48
CA GLU A 158 12.74 13.59 -4.10
C GLU A 158 11.36 13.59 -3.42
N MET A 159 10.29 13.95 -4.15
CA MET A 159 8.93 13.89 -3.63
C MET A 159 8.51 12.46 -3.25
N VAL A 160 8.84 11.47 -4.09
CA VAL A 160 8.55 10.05 -3.84
C VAL A 160 9.33 9.54 -2.63
N LEU A 161 10.63 9.86 -2.49
CA LEU A 161 11.41 9.48 -1.30
C LEU A 161 10.86 10.09 -0.02
N LEU A 162 10.53 11.37 -0.07
CA LEU A 162 10.01 12.07 1.10
C LEU A 162 8.67 11.47 1.53
N HIS A 163 7.86 11.04 0.56
CA HIS A 163 6.62 10.34 0.80
C HIS A 163 6.86 8.96 1.47
N ALA A 164 7.65 8.08 0.87
CA ALA A 164 7.96 6.76 1.43
C ALA A 164 8.55 6.84 2.85
N ARG A 165 9.45 7.81 3.10
CA ARG A 165 10.01 8.06 4.44
C ARG A 165 8.96 8.43 5.49
N LYS A 166 7.90 9.17 5.11
CA LYS A 166 6.80 9.49 6.03
C LYS A 166 6.01 8.23 6.38
N GLU A 167 5.83 7.34 5.41
CA GLU A 167 5.09 6.09 5.59
C GLU A 167 5.85 5.14 6.51
N ASP A 168 7.14 4.94 6.25
CA ASP A 168 8.01 4.15 7.11
C ASP A 168 8.01 4.67 8.55
N ALA A 169 8.14 5.99 8.72
CA ALA A 169 8.22 6.60 10.05
C ALA A 169 6.90 6.61 10.83
N HIS A 170 5.75 6.51 10.15
CA HIS A 170 4.45 6.79 10.78
C HIS A 170 3.40 5.70 10.64
N LEU A 171 3.39 4.96 9.53
CA LEU A 171 2.49 3.85 9.29
C LEU A 171 3.18 2.50 9.52
N PHE A 172 4.49 2.42 9.25
CA PHE A 172 5.25 1.17 9.31
C PHE A 172 6.47 1.19 10.27
N PRO A 173 6.41 1.82 11.45
CA PRO A 173 7.60 2.07 12.28
C PRO A 173 8.24 0.81 12.90
N ASN A 174 7.58 -0.35 12.82
CA ASN A 174 8.01 -1.61 13.45
C ASN A 174 8.04 -2.80 12.47
N LEU A 175 7.94 -2.54 11.17
CA LEU A 175 8.18 -3.55 10.14
C LEU A 175 9.67 -3.62 9.81
#